data_AF-A0A819LTT0-F1
#
_entry.id   AF-A0A819LTT0-F1
#
_cell.length_a   1.000
_cell.length_b   1.000
_cell.length_c   1.000
_cell.angle_alpha   90.00
_cell.angle_beta   90.00
_cell.angle_gamma   90.00
#
_symmetry.space_group_name_H-M   'P 1'
#
loop_
_entity.id
_entity.type
_entity.pdbx_description
1 polymer ?
#
loop_
_entity_poly.entity_id
_entity_poly.type
_entity_poly.pdbx_seq_one_letter_code
_entity_poly.pdbx_strand_id
1 'polypeptide(L)'
;MLVWVLGIVTCVRLQTQTTPEEILSNPWHDRGFCDPDQYQAALHRCQNGYESCDLFIKAFEERASLERDYIAAIYNWSKIWQKEINESQEFGTNKKTWLAAIRAGAQAAYTHTDIVERIQNDVIDPMIAFKKQNYAKSIIHIRKIKEFEKEFENLQKPWLKLLSKINDAKESYHEKRRKLKKAEQAKKIIDSNIGATEEEKTEAQTSVNVYTKESANLRSKYEQLINEMKDLRPHYENSMKRVLDRTHEFERERLNKFKQLFNAFYNAINIQNDPYIIEMSTAFQNAIAAHDIEADIQWWNKHYGSDTNTSWPEFEELSDNTCSCRWRVFFPGCNGNIQNDYGAILEKDDYIIVKIQTFEPENVVYHIDFYLVDEPISLTHHIGFAYVLPIHSNYELTDNKHLNRTVPIIGLKHNPIGQIKIDILLITPLKGIQQKFLVTPSKYWREGRRPVNVGHRGLGKTNVEHSSSKYQSTDSNRHRSNDLSTSVSNNSSSNSSISSITRPVQTKFVSENTLISFRDAF
;
A
#
# COMPACT_ATOMS: atom_id res chain seq x y z
N MET A 1 -23.72 3.01 -22.14
CA MET A 1 -22.73 1.93 -22.23
C MET A 1 -22.78 1.17 -20.90
N LEU A 2 -23.53 0.07 -20.87
CA LEU A 2 -23.67 -0.79 -19.68
C LEU A 2 -22.32 -1.43 -19.38
N VAL A 3 -21.72 -1.07 -18.25
CA VAL A 3 -20.58 -1.81 -17.71
C VAL A 3 -21.16 -3.02 -16.98
N TRP A 4 -20.99 -4.18 -17.60
CA TRP A 4 -21.15 -5.46 -16.94
C TRP A 4 -20.14 -5.52 -15.80
N VAL A 5 -20.61 -5.52 -14.55
CA VAL A 5 -19.79 -6.04 -13.46
C VAL A 5 -19.77 -7.55 -13.66
N LEU A 6 -18.68 -8.03 -14.25
CA LEU A 6 -18.37 -9.45 -14.29
C LEU A 6 -18.02 -9.86 -12.85
N GLY A 7 -19.05 -10.11 -12.05
CA GLY A 7 -18.90 -10.85 -10.81
C GLY A 7 -18.48 -12.25 -11.20
N ILE A 8 -17.17 -12.52 -11.19
CA ILE A 8 -16.68 -13.89 -11.16
C ILE A 8 -17.11 -14.45 -9.81
N VAL A 9 -18.33 -14.98 -9.76
CA VAL A 9 -18.65 -16.05 -8.84
C VAL A 9 -17.87 -17.23 -9.40
N THR A 10 -16.60 -17.33 -9.02
CA THR A 10 -15.93 -18.61 -9.06
C THR A 10 -16.78 -19.51 -8.19
N CYS A 11 -17.52 -20.42 -8.82
CA CYS A 11 -17.91 -21.66 -8.19
C CYS A 11 -16.58 -22.26 -7.71
N VAL A 12 -16.24 -22.01 -6.45
CA VAL A 12 -15.20 -22.74 -5.77
C VAL A 12 -15.72 -24.15 -5.79
N ARG A 13 -15.21 -24.94 -6.73
CA ARG A 13 -15.30 -26.40 -6.68
C ARG A 13 -14.90 -26.74 -5.25
N LEU A 14 -15.86 -27.24 -4.46
CA LEU A 14 -15.60 -27.78 -3.13
C LEU A 14 -14.31 -28.57 -3.23
N GLN A 15 -13.23 -28.03 -2.67
CA GLN A 15 -11.99 -28.77 -2.51
C GLN A 15 -12.40 -29.99 -1.73
N THR A 16 -12.38 -31.13 -2.42
CA THR A 16 -12.45 -32.49 -1.90
C THR A 16 -12.98 -32.53 -0.47
N GLN A 17 -14.31 -32.54 -0.33
CA GLN A 17 -14.84 -33.29 0.80
C GLN A 17 -14.22 -34.67 0.63
N THR A 18 -13.29 -35.04 1.51
CA THR A 18 -12.94 -36.44 1.71
C THR A 18 -14.27 -37.13 1.92
N THR A 19 -14.77 -37.77 0.88
CA THR A 19 -16.02 -38.51 0.96
C THR A 19 -15.84 -39.57 2.04
N PRO A 20 -16.91 -40.01 2.72
CA PRO A 20 -16.82 -41.20 3.57
C PRO A 20 -16.14 -42.37 2.84
N GLU A 21 -16.24 -42.40 1.51
CA GLU A 21 -15.61 -43.37 0.60
C GLU A 21 -14.08 -43.35 0.60
N GLU A 22 -13.41 -42.20 0.78
CA GLU A 22 -11.94 -42.16 0.96
C GLU A 22 -11.49 -42.60 2.36
N ILE A 23 -12.35 -42.45 3.38
CA ILE A 23 -12.13 -43.07 4.70
C ILE A 23 -12.39 -44.59 4.62
N LEU A 24 -13.31 -45.02 3.76
CA LEU A 24 -13.63 -46.44 3.53
C LEU A 24 -12.61 -47.16 2.62
N SER A 25 -11.79 -46.44 1.85
CA SER A 25 -10.66 -47.02 1.09
C SER A 25 -9.43 -47.33 1.96
N ASN A 26 -9.54 -47.07 3.26
CA ASN A 26 -8.48 -47.23 4.23
C ASN A 26 -8.23 -48.74 4.50
N PRO A 27 -6.97 -49.23 4.44
CA PRO A 27 -6.61 -50.66 4.59
C PRO A 27 -6.98 -51.34 5.92
N TRP A 28 -7.73 -50.65 6.78
CA TRP A 28 -8.20 -51.13 8.09
C TRP A 28 -9.68 -51.52 8.08
N HIS A 29 -10.43 -51.33 6.99
CA HIS A 29 -11.89 -51.57 6.98
C HIS A 29 -12.30 -53.05 6.89
N ASP A 30 -11.49 -53.90 6.25
CA ASP A 30 -11.81 -55.33 6.09
C ASP A 30 -11.42 -56.19 7.30
N ARG A 31 -10.80 -55.59 8.33
CA ARG A 31 -10.26 -56.29 9.49
C ARG A 31 -10.79 -55.73 10.80
N GLY A 32 -10.96 -56.61 11.80
CA GLY A 32 -11.45 -56.21 13.11
C GLY A 32 -10.37 -55.51 13.93
N PHE A 33 -10.74 -54.61 14.83
CA PHE A 33 -9.80 -53.90 15.72
C PHE A 33 -8.83 -54.83 16.48
N CYS A 34 -9.30 -56.02 16.87
CA CYS A 34 -8.49 -57.01 17.60
C CYS A 34 -7.57 -57.84 16.68
N ASP A 35 -7.63 -57.65 15.37
CA ASP A 35 -6.73 -58.31 14.43
C ASP A 35 -5.31 -57.72 14.55
N PRO A 36 -4.28 -58.46 14.11
CA PRO A 36 -2.89 -58.01 14.14
C PRO A 36 -2.73 -56.59 13.61
N ASP A 37 -2.09 -55.74 14.42
CA ASP A 37 -1.74 -54.35 14.12
C ASP A 37 -2.89 -53.39 13.77
N GLN A 38 -4.16 -53.77 13.91
CA GLN A 38 -5.29 -52.87 13.57
C GLN A 38 -5.46 -51.69 14.54
N TYR A 39 -4.89 -51.78 15.75
CA TYR A 39 -4.88 -50.67 16.71
C TYR A 39 -4.06 -49.45 16.21
N GLN A 40 -3.22 -49.61 15.18
CA GLN A 40 -2.45 -48.53 14.56
C GLN A 40 -3.35 -47.43 14.01
N ALA A 41 -4.57 -47.75 13.55
CA ALA A 41 -5.55 -46.75 13.13
C ALA A 41 -5.91 -45.76 14.26
N ALA A 42 -6.06 -46.25 15.50
CA ALA A 42 -6.32 -45.41 16.65
C ALA A 42 -5.12 -44.51 17.00
N LEU A 43 -3.90 -45.05 16.92
CA LEU A 43 -2.67 -44.30 17.15
C LEU A 43 -2.47 -43.21 16.10
N HIS A 44 -2.69 -43.54 14.82
CA HIS A 44 -2.60 -42.58 13.72
C HIS A 44 -3.61 -41.45 13.88
N ARG A 45 -4.85 -41.75 14.32
CA ARG A 45 -5.82 -40.70 14.66
C ARG A 45 -5.30 -39.75 15.74
N CYS A 46 -4.69 -40.28 16.80
CA CYS A 46 -4.09 -39.45 17.84
C CYS A 46 -2.92 -38.62 17.30
N GLN A 47 -2.11 -39.16 16.39
CA GLN A 47 -0.98 -38.45 15.77
C GLN A 47 -1.47 -37.29 14.89
N ASN A 48 -2.43 -37.56 14.01
CA ASN A 48 -3.05 -36.56 13.12
C ASN A 48 -3.73 -35.43 13.90
N GLY A 49 -4.14 -35.69 15.14
CA GLY A 49 -4.64 -34.65 16.04
C GLY A 49 -3.63 -33.51 16.29
N TYR A 50 -2.32 -33.81 16.31
CA TYR A 50 -1.26 -32.79 16.44
C TYR A 50 -1.22 -31.86 15.23
N GLU A 51 -1.20 -32.43 14.03
CA GLU A 51 -1.18 -31.69 12.75
C GLU A 51 -2.46 -30.89 12.57
N SER A 52 -3.59 -31.44 13.00
CA SER A 52 -4.88 -30.72 13.00
C SER A 52 -4.83 -29.46 13.88
N CYS A 53 -4.11 -29.49 15.01
CA CYS A 53 -3.92 -28.29 15.84
C CYS A 53 -3.05 -27.25 15.13
N ASP A 54 -2.04 -27.65 14.37
CA ASP A 54 -1.23 -26.73 13.55
C ASP A 54 -2.05 -26.07 12.45
N LEU A 55 -2.86 -26.86 11.74
CA LEU A 55 -3.78 -26.35 10.73
C LEU A 55 -4.76 -25.34 11.34
N PHE A 56 -5.30 -25.64 12.52
CA PHE A 56 -6.18 -24.73 13.25
C PHE A 56 -5.48 -23.40 13.55
N ILE A 57 -4.31 -23.44 14.20
CA ILE A 57 -3.53 -22.24 14.56
C ILE A 57 -3.28 -21.38 13.32
N LYS A 58 -2.73 -21.99 12.27
CA LYS A 58 -2.39 -21.31 11.02
C LYS A 58 -3.62 -20.64 10.38
N ALA A 59 -4.74 -21.35 10.31
CA ALA A 59 -5.96 -20.81 9.71
C ALA A 59 -6.46 -19.55 10.42
N PHE A 60 -6.40 -19.52 11.75
CA PHE A 60 -6.84 -18.35 12.53
C PHE A 60 -5.80 -17.24 12.59
N GLU A 61 -4.50 -17.56 12.53
CA GLU A 61 -3.43 -16.57 12.35
C GLU A 61 -3.57 -15.83 11.01
N GLU A 62 -3.83 -16.56 9.92
CA GLU A 62 -4.09 -15.99 8.60
C GLU A 62 -5.33 -15.08 8.64
N ARG A 63 -6.41 -15.53 9.28
CA ARG A 63 -7.60 -14.70 9.46
C ARG A 63 -7.33 -13.43 10.28
N ALA A 64 -6.57 -13.52 11.37
CA ALA A 64 -6.17 -12.35 12.15
C ALA A 64 -5.29 -11.39 11.32
N SER A 65 -4.47 -11.91 10.40
CA SER A 65 -3.69 -11.09 9.49
C SER A 65 -4.56 -10.28 8.53
N LEU A 66 -5.63 -10.88 7.98
CA LEU A 66 -6.57 -10.17 7.10
C LEU A 66 -7.20 -8.95 7.78
N GLU A 67 -7.53 -9.08 9.08
CA GLU A 67 -8.04 -7.96 9.86
C GLU A 67 -7.00 -6.85 10.03
N ARG A 68 -5.73 -7.19 10.29
CA ARG A 68 -4.63 -6.21 10.37
C ARG A 68 -4.45 -5.46 9.05
N ASP A 69 -4.52 -6.16 7.93
CA ASP A 69 -4.39 -5.56 6.60
C ASP A 69 -5.55 -4.59 6.30
N TYR A 70 -6.78 -4.97 6.68
CA TYR A 70 -7.96 -4.10 6.59
C TYR A 70 -7.79 -2.81 7.41
N ILE A 71 -7.35 -2.93 8.67
CA ILE A 71 -7.11 -1.79 9.56
C ILE A 71 -6.08 -0.83 8.95
N ALA A 72 -4.96 -1.37 8.47
CA ALA A 72 -3.90 -0.58 7.85
C ALA A 72 -4.38 0.18 6.60
N ALA A 73 -5.18 -0.49 5.75
CA ALA A 73 -5.74 0.12 4.55
C ALA A 73 -6.70 1.28 4.88
N ILE A 74 -7.61 1.08 5.85
CA ILE A 74 -8.56 2.11 6.27
C ILE A 74 -7.86 3.28 6.96
N TYR A 75 -6.86 3.02 7.81
CA TYR A 75 -6.10 4.08 8.46
C TYR A 75 -5.37 4.97 7.44
N ASN A 76 -4.75 4.35 6.43
CA ASN A 76 -4.09 5.07 5.35
C ASN A 76 -5.09 5.90 4.52
N TRP A 77 -6.22 5.30 4.12
CA TRP A 77 -7.31 6.00 3.42
C TRP A 77 -7.79 7.22 4.21
N SER A 78 -8.09 7.05 5.49
CA SER A 78 -8.62 8.12 6.34
C SER A 78 -7.62 9.26 6.49
N LYS A 79 -6.33 8.95 6.71
CA LYS A 79 -5.27 9.96 6.82
C LYS A 79 -5.14 10.80 5.55
N ILE A 80 -5.19 10.18 4.38
CA ILE A 80 -5.10 10.87 3.08
C ILE A 80 -6.31 11.81 2.93
N TRP A 81 -7.53 11.27 3.03
CA TRP A 81 -8.72 12.06 2.74
C TRP A 81 -9.02 13.15 3.76
N GLN A 82 -8.69 12.95 5.04
CA GLN A 82 -8.77 14.03 6.01
C GLN A 82 -7.87 15.22 5.63
N LYS A 83 -6.65 14.96 5.13
CA LYS A 83 -5.74 16.01 4.68
C LYS A 83 -6.32 16.74 3.45
N GLU A 84 -6.70 16.00 2.42
CA GLU A 84 -7.22 16.57 1.17
C GLU A 84 -8.50 17.39 1.40
N ILE A 85 -9.43 16.91 2.24
CA ILE A 85 -10.65 17.66 2.57
C ILE A 85 -10.33 18.91 3.39
N ASN A 86 -9.36 18.84 4.32
CA ASN A 86 -8.95 20.02 5.08
C ASN A 86 -8.34 21.10 4.19
N GLU A 87 -7.56 20.71 3.18
CA GLU A 87 -6.92 21.61 2.20
C GLU A 87 -7.88 22.05 1.06
N SER A 88 -9.06 21.43 0.93
CA SER A 88 -10.04 21.80 -0.09
C SER A 88 -10.73 23.14 0.19
N GLN A 89 -11.34 23.72 -0.85
CA GLN A 89 -12.14 24.94 -0.78
C GLN A 89 -13.53 24.73 -0.15
N GLU A 90 -13.88 23.49 0.19
CA GLU A 90 -15.13 23.18 0.88
C GLU A 90 -15.15 23.84 2.28
N PHE A 91 -16.32 24.19 2.79
CA PHE A 91 -16.46 24.91 4.05
C PHE A 91 -17.74 24.50 4.80
N GLY A 92 -18.03 25.22 5.88
CA GLY A 92 -19.34 25.14 6.54
C GLY A 92 -19.61 23.81 7.23
N THR A 93 -20.90 23.48 7.30
CA THR A 93 -21.42 22.23 7.85
C THR A 93 -21.12 21.06 6.93
N ASN A 94 -21.16 21.24 5.60
CA ASN A 94 -20.84 20.17 4.63
C ASN A 94 -19.42 19.62 4.82
N LYS A 95 -18.40 20.48 4.93
CA LYS A 95 -17.02 20.04 5.23
C LYS A 95 -16.92 19.27 6.53
N LYS A 96 -17.62 19.72 7.58
CA LYS A 96 -17.63 19.05 8.90
C LYS A 96 -18.25 17.65 8.80
N THR A 97 -19.39 17.52 8.11
CA THR A 97 -20.08 16.25 7.92
C THR A 97 -19.29 15.29 7.04
N TRP A 98 -18.61 15.79 5.99
CA TRP A 98 -17.72 14.98 5.17
C TRP A 98 -16.52 14.44 5.99
N LEU A 99 -15.86 15.28 6.79
CA LEU A 99 -14.81 14.82 7.70
C LEU A 99 -15.32 13.83 8.76
N ALA A 100 -16.56 14.01 9.24
CA ALA A 100 -17.20 13.06 10.15
C ALA A 100 -17.41 11.69 9.48
N ALA A 101 -17.77 11.64 8.21
CA ALA A 101 -17.89 10.38 7.46
C ALA A 101 -16.54 9.65 7.33
N ILE A 102 -15.46 10.38 7.02
CA ILE A 102 -14.10 9.80 6.96
C ILE A 102 -13.64 9.30 8.33
N ARG A 103 -13.97 10.02 9.40
CA ARG A 103 -13.67 9.61 10.78
C ARG A 103 -14.46 8.37 11.19
N ALA A 104 -15.76 8.31 10.89
CA ALA A 104 -16.61 7.16 11.18
C ALA A 104 -16.08 5.89 10.50
N GLY A 105 -15.66 5.99 9.23
CA GLY A 105 -15.00 4.87 8.53
C GLY A 105 -13.72 4.40 9.22
N ALA A 106 -12.89 5.32 9.73
CA ALA A 106 -11.67 4.97 10.46
C ALA A 106 -11.96 4.32 11.83
N GLN A 107 -12.94 4.86 12.55
CA GLN A 107 -13.38 4.31 13.83
C GLN A 107 -14.00 2.91 13.64
N ALA A 108 -14.75 2.67 12.56
CA ALA A 108 -15.25 1.33 12.23
C ALA A 108 -14.12 0.31 12.10
N ALA A 109 -12.94 0.69 11.60
CA ALA A 109 -11.77 -0.20 11.59
C ALA A 109 -11.13 -0.40 12.97
N TYR A 110 -11.34 0.49 13.94
CA TYR A 110 -10.78 0.33 15.29
C TYR A 110 -11.31 -0.94 15.98
N THR A 111 -12.59 -1.28 15.80
CA THR A 111 -13.17 -2.51 16.36
C THR A 111 -12.55 -3.79 15.80
N HIS A 112 -11.95 -3.71 14.60
CA HIS A 112 -11.19 -4.83 14.06
C HIS A 112 -9.88 -5.06 14.81
N THR A 113 -9.33 -4.04 15.49
CA THR A 113 -8.19 -4.22 16.41
C THR A 113 -8.60 -5.13 17.56
N ASP A 114 -9.75 -4.86 18.17
CA ASP A 114 -10.29 -5.69 19.25
C ASP A 114 -10.65 -7.11 18.75
N ILE A 115 -11.13 -7.25 17.51
CA ILE A 115 -11.33 -8.58 16.89
C ILE A 115 -10.01 -9.34 16.80
N VAL A 116 -8.92 -8.71 16.33
CA VAL A 116 -7.59 -9.33 16.26
C VAL A 116 -7.14 -9.80 17.63
N GLU A 117 -7.27 -8.95 18.66
CA GLU A 117 -6.89 -9.29 20.02
C GLU A 117 -7.72 -10.47 20.57
N ARG A 118 -9.04 -10.48 20.37
CA ARG A 118 -9.90 -11.60 20.76
C ARG A 118 -9.55 -12.89 20.02
N ILE A 119 -9.30 -12.83 18.72
CA ILE A 119 -8.86 -14.01 17.95
C ILE A 119 -7.52 -14.53 18.51
N GLN A 120 -6.57 -13.64 18.79
CA GLN A 120 -5.27 -14.04 19.35
C GLN A 120 -5.43 -14.69 20.74
N ASN A 121 -6.08 -13.99 21.67
CA ASN A 121 -6.14 -14.35 23.08
C ASN A 121 -7.13 -15.48 23.38
N ASP A 122 -8.27 -15.52 22.68
CA ASP A 122 -9.37 -16.46 23.00
C ASP A 122 -9.41 -17.68 22.07
N VAL A 123 -8.71 -17.62 20.92
CA VAL A 123 -8.75 -18.69 19.90
C VAL A 123 -7.37 -19.29 19.67
N ILE A 124 -6.38 -18.48 19.28
CA ILE A 124 -5.05 -18.96 18.87
C ILE A 124 -4.23 -19.41 20.08
N ASP A 125 -4.01 -18.52 21.06
CA ASP A 125 -3.18 -18.79 22.23
C ASP A 125 -3.69 -19.99 23.05
N PRO A 126 -5.02 -20.17 23.26
CA PRO A 126 -5.54 -21.35 23.94
C PRO A 126 -5.33 -22.64 23.17
N MET A 127 -5.30 -22.62 21.82
CA MET A 127 -4.93 -23.80 21.03
C MET A 127 -3.43 -24.10 21.15
N ILE A 128 -2.57 -23.08 21.11
CA ILE A 128 -1.12 -23.23 21.33
C ILE A 128 -0.85 -23.85 22.70
N ALA A 129 -1.51 -23.33 23.75
CA ALA A 129 -1.38 -23.84 25.11
C ALA A 129 -1.89 -25.29 25.22
N PHE A 130 -3.07 -25.59 24.66
CA PHE A 130 -3.63 -26.94 24.61
C PHE A 130 -2.67 -27.92 23.92
N LYS A 131 -2.15 -27.54 22.75
CA LYS A 131 -1.21 -28.34 21.96
C LYS A 131 0.07 -28.63 22.76
N LYS A 132 0.63 -27.61 23.41
CA LYS A 132 1.84 -27.73 24.24
C LYS A 132 1.64 -28.69 25.42
N GLN A 133 0.50 -28.62 26.09
CA GLN A 133 0.20 -29.48 27.24
C GLN A 133 -0.10 -30.93 26.83
N ASN A 134 -0.93 -31.14 25.80
CA ASN A 134 -1.46 -32.46 25.45
C ASN A 134 -0.55 -33.25 24.51
N TYR A 135 0.30 -32.58 23.73
CA TYR A 135 1.19 -33.20 22.74
C TYR A 135 2.67 -32.99 23.04
N ALA A 136 3.06 -33.01 24.32
CA ALA A 136 4.46 -32.89 24.73
C ALA A 136 5.36 -33.94 24.05
N LYS A 137 6.39 -33.46 23.35
CA LYS A 137 7.38 -34.30 22.67
C LYS A 137 8.44 -34.78 23.66
N SER A 138 8.83 -36.05 23.58
CA SER A 138 9.95 -36.57 24.38
C SER A 138 11.30 -36.35 23.69
N ILE A 139 11.40 -36.59 22.37
CA ILE A 139 12.57 -36.31 21.50
C ILE A 139 12.09 -36.16 20.04
N ILE A 140 11.34 -37.14 19.53
CA ILE A 140 10.74 -37.13 18.17
C ILE A 140 9.23 -37.43 18.23
N HIS A 141 8.82 -38.25 19.19
CA HIS A 141 7.46 -38.76 19.32
C HIS A 141 6.69 -38.05 20.45
N ILE A 142 5.37 -37.95 20.28
CA ILE A 142 4.45 -37.51 21.32
C ILE A 142 4.39 -38.59 22.41
N ARG A 143 4.74 -38.23 23.65
CA ARG A 143 4.95 -39.19 24.74
C ARG A 143 3.74 -40.11 24.96
N LYS A 144 2.54 -39.53 25.03
CA LYS A 144 1.29 -40.25 25.33
C LYS A 144 0.88 -41.23 24.23
N ILE A 145 1.16 -40.90 22.97
CA ILE A 145 0.89 -41.80 21.84
C ILE A 145 1.86 -43.00 21.90
N LYS A 146 3.14 -42.75 22.20
CA LYS A 146 4.13 -43.84 22.33
C LYS A 146 3.84 -44.76 23.52
N GLU A 147 3.22 -44.23 24.57
CA GLU A 147 2.71 -45.02 25.69
C GLU A 147 1.59 -45.97 25.23
N PHE A 148 0.56 -45.46 24.54
CA PHE A 148 -0.50 -46.30 23.99
C PHE A 148 0.02 -47.38 23.03
N GLU A 149 0.97 -47.03 22.16
CA GLU A 149 1.59 -47.97 21.23
C GLU A 149 2.25 -49.14 21.95
N LYS A 150 3.09 -48.85 22.97
CA LYS A 150 3.73 -49.89 23.78
C LYS A 150 2.73 -50.77 24.51
N GLU A 151 1.64 -50.19 25.01
CA GLU A 151 0.60 -50.96 25.69
C GLU A 151 -0.13 -51.90 24.75
N PHE A 152 -0.50 -51.45 23.55
CA PHE A 152 -1.07 -52.31 22.52
C PHE A 152 -0.13 -53.43 22.09
N GLU A 153 1.14 -53.10 21.81
CA GLU A 153 2.16 -54.09 21.45
C GLU A 153 2.32 -55.18 22.53
N ASN A 154 2.39 -54.77 23.80
CA ASN A 154 2.54 -55.68 24.93
C ASN A 154 1.32 -56.60 25.11
N LEU A 155 0.11 -56.08 24.93
CA LEU A 155 -1.13 -56.84 25.02
C LEU A 155 -1.32 -57.78 23.83
N GLN A 156 -0.90 -57.37 22.63
CA GLN A 156 -1.08 -58.15 21.40
C GLN A 156 0.00 -59.23 21.23
N LYS A 157 1.19 -59.06 21.79
CA LYS A 157 2.32 -60.01 21.65
C LYS A 157 1.99 -61.46 22.03
N PRO A 158 1.36 -61.78 23.19
CA PRO A 158 0.96 -63.15 23.52
C PRO A 158 -0.06 -63.72 22.53
N TRP A 159 -1.00 -62.88 22.06
CA TRP A 159 -2.01 -63.23 21.08
C TRP A 159 -1.39 -63.60 19.73
N LEU A 160 -0.46 -62.80 19.21
CA LEU A 160 0.27 -63.09 17.97
C LEU A 160 1.06 -64.40 18.06
N LYS A 161 1.70 -64.65 19.21
CA LYS A 161 2.44 -65.90 19.44
C LYS A 161 1.52 -67.12 19.40
N LEU A 162 0.30 -67.02 19.96
CA LEU A 162 -0.68 -68.09 19.92
C LEU A 162 -1.26 -68.29 18.51
N LEU A 163 -1.58 -67.19 17.80
CA LEU A 163 -2.04 -67.25 16.41
C LEU A 163 -1.02 -67.90 15.47
N SER A 164 0.28 -67.60 15.63
CA SER A 164 1.35 -68.25 14.87
C SER A 164 1.35 -69.77 15.10
N LYS A 165 1.30 -70.23 16.36
CA LYS A 165 1.22 -71.67 16.67
C LYS A 165 -0.02 -72.34 16.06
N ILE A 166 -1.16 -71.65 16.09
CA ILE A 166 -2.43 -72.12 15.51
C ILE A 166 -2.28 -72.30 13.99
N ASN A 167 -1.67 -71.33 13.32
CA ASN A 167 -1.42 -71.40 11.88
C ASN A 167 -0.47 -72.54 11.53
N ASP A 168 0.63 -72.71 12.26
CA ASP A 168 1.58 -73.82 12.04
C ASP A 168 0.91 -75.20 12.23
N ALA A 169 0.08 -75.34 13.27
CA ALA A 169 -0.67 -76.57 13.53
C ALA A 169 -1.73 -76.85 12.45
N LYS A 170 -2.43 -75.81 11.98
CA LYS A 170 -3.39 -75.87 10.88
C LYS A 170 -2.70 -76.33 9.58
N GLU A 171 -1.57 -75.74 9.23
CA GLU A 171 -0.80 -76.10 8.04
C GLU A 171 -0.33 -77.55 8.10
N SER A 172 0.25 -77.96 9.24
CA SER A 172 0.70 -79.34 9.48
C SER A 172 -0.46 -80.35 9.33
N TYR A 173 -1.61 -80.06 9.93
CA TYR A 173 -2.81 -80.88 9.82
C TYR A 173 -3.31 -80.96 8.37
N HIS A 174 -3.41 -79.83 7.67
CA HIS A 174 -3.85 -79.76 6.27
C HIS A 174 -2.90 -80.51 5.33
N GLU A 175 -1.59 -80.47 5.57
CA GLU A 175 -0.61 -81.23 4.80
C GLU A 175 -0.83 -82.74 4.96
N LYS A 176 -0.91 -83.24 6.20
CA LYS A 176 -1.14 -84.67 6.45
C LYS A 176 -2.50 -85.12 5.94
N ARG A 177 -3.54 -84.28 6.03
CA ARG A 177 -4.86 -84.58 5.46
C ARG A 177 -4.84 -84.68 3.93
N ARG A 178 -4.03 -83.86 3.26
CA ARG A 178 -3.79 -83.98 1.81
C ARG A 178 -3.07 -85.29 1.46
N LYS A 179 -2.08 -85.72 2.26
CA LYS A 179 -1.39 -87.01 2.08
C LYS A 179 -2.33 -88.20 2.29
N LEU A 180 -3.17 -88.16 3.33
CA LEU A 180 -4.21 -89.16 3.57
C LEU A 180 -5.14 -89.31 2.36
N LYS A 181 -5.68 -88.20 1.84
CA LYS A 181 -6.58 -88.22 0.68
C LYS A 181 -5.91 -88.85 -0.56
N LYS A 182 -4.63 -88.59 -0.78
CA LYS A 182 -3.85 -89.21 -1.86
C LYS A 182 -3.66 -90.72 -1.63
N ALA A 183 -3.34 -91.14 -0.40
CA ALA A 183 -3.20 -92.55 -0.06
C ALA A 183 -4.52 -93.33 -0.18
N GLU A 184 -5.65 -92.72 0.23
CA GLU A 184 -7.00 -93.30 0.06
C GLU A 184 -7.35 -93.49 -1.42
N GLN A 185 -7.01 -92.52 -2.27
CA GLN A 185 -7.18 -92.63 -3.72
C GLN A 185 -6.31 -93.71 -4.33
N ALA A 186 -5.02 -93.78 -3.97
CA ALA A 186 -4.11 -94.82 -4.42
C ALA A 186 -4.59 -96.21 -4.02
N LYS A 187 -5.03 -96.38 -2.77
CA LYS A 187 -5.63 -97.61 -2.27
C LYS A 187 -6.85 -98.01 -3.10
N LYS A 188 -7.78 -97.08 -3.38
CA LYS A 188 -8.96 -97.35 -4.20
C LYS A 188 -8.61 -97.84 -5.62
N ILE A 189 -7.54 -97.28 -6.21
CA ILE A 189 -7.04 -97.71 -7.53
C ILE A 189 -6.46 -99.13 -7.44
N ILE A 190 -5.61 -99.40 -6.44
CA ILE A 190 -4.98 -100.72 -6.23
C ILE A 190 -6.03 -101.79 -5.94
N ASP A 191 -7.01 -101.51 -5.07
CA ASP A 191 -8.11 -102.42 -4.74
C ASP A 191 -8.96 -102.78 -5.98
N SER A 192 -9.04 -101.88 -6.97
CA SER A 192 -9.77 -102.11 -8.23
C SER A 192 -8.96 -102.83 -9.32
N ASN A 193 -7.65 -102.99 -9.14
CA ASN A 193 -6.77 -103.65 -10.10
C ASN A 193 -6.76 -105.17 -9.88
N ILE A 194 -7.27 -105.91 -10.86
CA ILE A 194 -7.39 -107.38 -10.84
C ILE A 194 -6.01 -108.07 -10.73
N GLY A 195 -4.94 -107.42 -11.20
CA GLY A 195 -3.57 -107.93 -11.14
C GLY A 195 -2.75 -107.48 -9.92
N ALA A 196 -3.33 -106.71 -8.99
CA ALA A 196 -2.60 -106.23 -7.80
C ALA A 196 -2.30 -107.37 -6.82
N THR A 197 -1.06 -107.39 -6.33
CA THR A 197 -0.60 -108.35 -5.33
C THR A 197 -1.17 -108.04 -3.94
N GLU A 198 -1.27 -109.05 -3.08
CA GLU A 198 -1.68 -108.84 -1.68
C GLU A 198 -0.67 -107.97 -0.90
N GLU A 199 0.59 -107.95 -1.31
CA GLU A 199 1.62 -107.08 -0.75
C GLU A 199 1.35 -105.59 -1.10
N GLU A 200 1.01 -105.28 -2.35
CA GLU A 200 0.63 -103.91 -2.76
C GLU A 200 -0.64 -103.40 -2.04
N LYS A 201 -1.63 -104.28 -1.83
CA LYS A 201 -2.85 -103.94 -1.08
C LYS A 201 -2.56 -103.68 0.39
N THR A 202 -1.71 -104.50 1.02
CA THR A 202 -1.33 -104.34 2.43
C THR A 202 -0.45 -103.10 2.64
N GLU A 203 0.42 -102.75 1.70
CA GLU A 203 1.22 -101.52 1.74
C GLU A 203 0.35 -100.27 1.60
N ALA A 204 -0.60 -100.27 0.64
CA ALA A 204 -1.55 -99.18 0.47
C ALA A 204 -2.44 -98.99 1.71
N GLN A 205 -2.93 -100.09 2.30
CA GLN A 205 -3.70 -100.05 3.55
C GLN A 205 -2.86 -99.55 4.74
N THR A 206 -1.60 -99.97 4.85
CA THR A 206 -0.68 -99.50 5.88
C THR A 206 -0.45 -97.99 5.77
N SER A 207 -0.23 -97.49 4.56
CA SER A 207 -0.07 -96.06 4.29
C SER A 207 -1.30 -95.24 4.71
N VAL A 208 -2.50 -95.72 4.40
CA VAL A 208 -3.76 -95.10 4.85
C VAL A 208 -3.85 -95.08 6.38
N ASN A 209 -3.54 -96.20 7.05
CA ASN A 209 -3.59 -96.29 8.51
C ASN A 209 -2.60 -95.32 9.19
N VAL A 210 -1.38 -95.23 8.66
CA VAL A 210 -0.34 -94.30 9.17
C VAL A 210 -0.83 -92.85 9.06
N TYR A 211 -1.24 -92.40 7.87
CA TYR A 211 -1.69 -91.02 7.69
C TYR A 211 -2.98 -90.72 8.44
N THR A 212 -3.85 -91.71 8.66
CA THR A 212 -5.05 -91.57 9.50
C THR A 212 -4.65 -91.25 10.94
N LYS A 213 -3.77 -92.05 11.54
CA LYS A 213 -3.29 -91.85 12.91
C LYS A 213 -2.54 -90.53 13.08
N GLU A 214 -1.63 -90.21 12.16
CA GLU A 214 -0.90 -88.93 12.19
C GLU A 214 -1.84 -87.72 12.06
N SER A 215 -2.83 -87.78 11.16
CA SER A 215 -3.79 -86.69 10.99
C SER A 215 -4.68 -86.49 12.21
N ALA A 216 -5.08 -87.57 12.90
CA ALA A 216 -5.84 -87.51 14.14
C ALA A 216 -5.04 -86.86 15.28
N ASN A 217 -3.75 -87.21 15.42
CA ASN A 217 -2.87 -86.60 16.42
C ASN A 217 -2.69 -85.09 16.17
N LEU A 218 -2.45 -84.67 14.92
CA LEU A 218 -2.32 -83.25 14.57
C LEU A 218 -3.63 -82.49 14.75
N ARG A 219 -4.77 -83.13 14.45
CA ARG A 219 -6.09 -82.55 14.71
C ARG A 219 -6.28 -82.25 16.19
N SER A 220 -5.98 -83.22 17.07
CA SER A 220 -6.08 -83.02 18.53
C SER A 220 -5.19 -81.87 19.02
N LYS A 221 -3.95 -81.78 18.52
CA LYS A 221 -3.04 -80.66 18.83
C LYS A 221 -3.60 -79.32 18.34
N TYR A 222 -4.17 -79.27 17.14
CA TYR A 222 -4.78 -78.05 16.59
C TYR A 222 -6.02 -77.63 17.40
N GLU A 223 -6.91 -78.57 17.74
CA GLU A 223 -8.09 -78.32 18.58
C GLU A 223 -7.72 -77.81 19.98
N GLN A 224 -6.64 -78.34 20.57
CA GLN A 224 -6.11 -77.84 21.85
C GLN A 224 -5.70 -76.37 21.77
N LEU A 225 -4.96 -75.96 20.73
CA LEU A 225 -4.56 -74.57 20.53
C LEU A 225 -5.76 -73.65 20.25
N ILE A 226 -6.78 -74.14 19.54
CA ILE A 226 -8.03 -73.39 19.33
C ILE A 226 -8.76 -73.15 20.66
N ASN A 227 -8.78 -74.14 21.58
CA ASN A 227 -9.38 -73.96 22.90
C ASN A 227 -8.57 -72.98 23.76
N GLU A 228 -7.24 -73.07 23.76
CA GLU A 228 -6.37 -72.08 24.42
C GLU A 228 -6.65 -70.64 23.93
N MET A 229 -6.90 -70.47 22.63
CA MET A 229 -7.28 -69.18 22.06
C MET A 229 -8.66 -68.71 22.54
N LYS A 230 -9.65 -69.60 22.60
CA LYS A 230 -10.99 -69.28 23.11
C LYS A 230 -10.93 -68.82 24.57
N ASP A 231 -10.07 -69.42 25.38
CA ASP A 231 -9.88 -69.06 26.78
C ASP A 231 -9.15 -67.71 26.94
N LEU A 232 -8.16 -67.43 26.10
CA LEU A 232 -7.39 -66.18 26.13
C LEU A 232 -8.18 -64.97 25.57
N ARG A 233 -9.04 -65.22 24.57
CA ARG A 233 -9.72 -64.20 23.77
C ARG A 233 -10.45 -63.14 24.61
N PRO A 234 -11.30 -63.47 25.60
CA PRO A 234 -12.03 -62.46 26.37
C PRO A 234 -11.11 -61.49 27.12
N HIS A 235 -10.00 -62.00 27.67
CA HIS A 235 -9.02 -61.15 28.35
C HIS A 235 -8.30 -60.23 27.37
N TYR A 236 -7.88 -60.76 26.21
CA TYR A 236 -7.25 -59.98 25.15
C TYR A 236 -8.17 -58.87 24.63
N GLU A 237 -9.39 -59.20 24.22
CA GLU A 237 -10.37 -58.24 23.69
C GLU A 237 -10.67 -57.12 24.70
N ASN A 238 -10.93 -57.48 25.97
CA ASN A 238 -11.23 -56.50 27.01
C ASN A 238 -10.02 -55.61 27.31
N SER A 239 -8.81 -56.15 27.32
CA SER A 239 -7.60 -55.37 27.59
C SER A 239 -7.29 -54.42 26.44
N MET A 240 -7.40 -54.88 25.19
CA MET A 240 -7.27 -54.03 23.99
C MET A 240 -8.30 -52.90 24.00
N LYS A 241 -9.56 -53.20 24.33
CA LYS A 241 -10.64 -52.20 24.42
C LYS A 241 -10.36 -51.13 25.48
N ARG A 242 -9.80 -51.49 26.63
CA ARG A 242 -9.45 -50.52 27.69
C ARG A 242 -8.38 -49.51 27.23
N VAL A 243 -7.41 -49.94 26.42
CA VAL A 243 -6.43 -49.01 25.83
C VAL A 243 -7.11 -48.14 24.77
N LEU A 244 -7.97 -48.73 23.92
CA LEU A 244 -8.76 -47.99 22.93
C LEU A 244 -9.62 -46.89 23.58
N ASP A 245 -10.32 -47.19 24.67
CA ASP A 245 -11.15 -46.22 25.38
C ASP A 245 -10.33 -45.02 25.90
N ARG A 246 -9.06 -45.23 26.29
CA ARG A 246 -8.15 -44.12 26.65
C ARG A 246 -7.71 -43.31 25.45
N THR A 247 -7.50 -43.94 24.28
CA THR A 247 -7.25 -43.20 23.03
C THR A 247 -8.48 -42.39 22.60
N HIS A 248 -9.69 -42.89 22.91
CA HIS A 248 -10.94 -42.18 22.69
C HIS A 248 -11.09 -40.98 23.61
N GLU A 249 -10.73 -41.10 24.88
CA GLU A 249 -10.73 -39.96 25.82
C GLU A 249 -9.75 -38.88 25.37
N PHE A 250 -8.54 -39.28 24.96
CA PHE A 250 -7.56 -38.34 24.43
C PHE A 250 -8.08 -37.58 23.20
N GLU A 251 -8.78 -38.26 22.29
CA GLU A 251 -9.41 -37.60 21.14
C GLU A 251 -10.62 -36.74 21.53
N ARG A 252 -11.39 -37.15 22.54
CA ARG A 252 -12.54 -36.40 23.06
C ARG A 252 -12.10 -35.04 23.63
N GLU A 253 -10.99 -34.99 24.37
CA GLU A 253 -10.40 -33.74 24.85
C GLU A 253 -10.08 -32.78 23.69
N ARG A 254 -9.46 -33.29 22.61
CA ARG A 254 -9.16 -32.50 21.40
C ARG A 254 -10.43 -31.97 20.74
N LEU A 255 -11.41 -32.84 20.48
CA LEU A 255 -12.65 -32.44 19.81
C LEU A 255 -13.45 -31.43 20.63
N ASN A 256 -13.50 -31.58 21.96
CA ASN A 256 -14.12 -30.61 22.85
C ASN A 256 -13.38 -29.26 22.80
N LYS A 257 -12.04 -29.26 22.74
CA LYS A 257 -11.28 -28.03 22.60
C LYS A 257 -11.57 -27.31 21.28
N PHE A 258 -11.63 -28.05 20.17
CA PHE A 258 -12.02 -27.49 18.87
C PHE A 258 -13.40 -26.84 18.93
N LYS A 259 -14.40 -27.55 19.46
CA LYS A 259 -15.76 -27.03 19.64
C LYS A 259 -15.79 -25.75 20.48
N GLN A 260 -15.05 -25.72 21.59
CA GLN A 260 -14.94 -24.54 22.44
C GLN A 260 -14.36 -23.34 21.67
N LEU A 261 -13.27 -23.55 20.93
CA LEU A 261 -12.59 -22.47 20.23
C LEU A 261 -13.34 -21.97 19.00
N PHE A 262 -14.11 -22.83 18.32
CA PHE A 262 -15.04 -22.38 17.28
C PHE A 262 -16.12 -21.45 17.84
N ASN A 263 -16.63 -21.74 19.04
CA ASN A 263 -17.56 -20.85 19.71
C ASN A 263 -16.89 -19.53 20.17
N ALA A 264 -15.66 -19.61 20.68
CA ALA A 264 -14.87 -18.42 21.03
C ALA A 264 -14.63 -17.54 19.79
N PHE A 265 -14.32 -18.14 18.64
CA PHE A 265 -14.17 -17.42 17.38
C PHE A 265 -15.46 -16.74 16.91
N TYR A 266 -16.60 -17.44 16.98
CA TYR A 266 -17.91 -16.84 16.68
C TYR A 266 -18.17 -15.59 17.54
N ASN A 267 -17.88 -15.66 18.84
CA ASN A 267 -18.01 -14.52 19.73
C ASN A 267 -17.00 -13.41 19.41
N ALA A 268 -15.77 -13.76 19.04
CA ALA A 268 -14.72 -12.79 18.72
C ALA A 268 -15.08 -11.89 17.54
N ILE A 269 -15.78 -12.43 16.53
CA ILE A 269 -16.16 -11.69 15.30
C ILE A 269 -17.53 -11.02 15.37
N ASN A 270 -18.33 -11.32 16.40
CA ASN A 270 -19.68 -10.77 16.51
C ASN A 270 -19.63 -9.33 17.05
N ILE A 271 -19.92 -8.37 16.17
CA ILE A 271 -19.91 -6.93 16.48
C ILE A 271 -21.30 -6.30 16.60
N GLN A 272 -22.38 -7.08 16.50
CA GLN A 272 -23.74 -6.53 16.41
C GLN A 272 -24.13 -5.64 17.59
N ASN A 273 -23.61 -5.96 18.79
CA ASN A 273 -23.90 -5.24 20.03
C ASN A 273 -22.64 -4.58 20.61
N ASP A 274 -21.64 -4.30 19.77
CA ASP A 274 -20.42 -3.64 20.21
C ASP A 274 -20.74 -2.19 20.63
N PRO A 275 -20.52 -1.79 21.90
CA PRO A 275 -20.82 -0.45 22.37
C PRO A 275 -20.09 0.65 21.58
N TYR A 276 -18.87 0.36 21.12
CA TYR A 276 -18.08 1.29 20.34
C TYR A 276 -18.68 1.52 18.94
N ILE A 277 -19.18 0.47 18.29
CA ILE A 277 -19.90 0.62 17.00
C ILE A 277 -21.16 1.46 17.17
N ILE A 278 -21.91 1.21 18.25
CA ILE A 278 -23.14 1.96 18.55
C ILE A 278 -22.81 3.44 18.76
N GLU A 279 -21.82 3.76 19.62
CA GLU A 279 -21.39 5.13 19.90
C GLU A 279 -20.90 5.84 18.63
N MET A 280 -20.06 5.19 17.84
CA MET A 280 -19.55 5.73 16.57
C MET A 280 -20.68 5.99 15.56
N SER A 281 -21.63 5.08 15.44
CA SER A 281 -22.81 5.23 14.58
C SER A 281 -23.67 6.43 15.02
N THR A 282 -23.94 6.56 16.32
CA THR A 282 -24.67 7.71 16.88
C THR A 282 -23.93 9.02 16.64
N ALA A 283 -22.61 9.07 16.85
CA ALA A 283 -21.81 10.26 16.61
C ALA A 283 -21.86 10.69 15.13
N PHE A 284 -21.83 9.74 14.20
CA PHE A 284 -21.94 10.05 12.78
C PHE A 284 -23.35 10.51 12.38
N GLN A 285 -24.40 9.86 12.90
CA GLN A 285 -25.78 10.32 12.70
C GLN A 285 -26.01 11.74 13.20
N ASN A 286 -25.43 12.11 14.34
CA ASN A 286 -25.48 13.48 14.86
C ASN A 286 -24.77 14.48 13.93
N ALA A 287 -23.64 14.09 13.32
CA ALA A 287 -22.96 14.94 12.34
C ALA A 287 -23.80 15.13 11.06
N ILE A 288 -24.50 14.09 10.62
CA ILE A 288 -25.46 14.20 9.50
C ILE A 288 -26.61 15.12 9.87
N ALA A 289 -27.17 14.98 11.07
CA ALA A 289 -28.26 15.84 11.54
C ALA A 289 -27.84 17.32 11.70
N ALA A 290 -26.56 17.58 11.97
CA ALA A 290 -25.99 18.92 12.05
C ALA A 290 -25.60 19.52 10.68
N HIS A 291 -25.78 18.78 9.59
CA HIS A 291 -25.57 19.28 8.24
C HIS A 291 -26.72 20.21 7.84
N ASP A 292 -26.41 21.49 7.62
CA ASP A 292 -27.38 22.53 7.35
C ASP A 292 -27.05 23.26 6.05
N ILE A 293 -27.82 22.92 5.02
CA ILE A 293 -27.68 23.44 3.65
C ILE A 293 -27.92 24.96 3.63
N GLU A 294 -28.95 25.43 4.35
CA GLU A 294 -29.32 26.85 4.33
C GLU A 294 -28.30 27.70 5.09
N ALA A 295 -27.77 27.19 6.21
CA ALA A 295 -26.70 27.87 6.93
C ALA A 295 -25.44 28.04 6.08
N ASP A 296 -25.07 27.04 5.28
CA ASP A 296 -23.90 27.11 4.39
C ASP A 296 -24.12 28.08 3.23
N ILE A 297 -25.31 28.09 2.61
CA ILE A 297 -25.69 29.06 1.57
C ILE A 297 -25.69 30.49 2.11
N GLN A 298 -26.28 30.71 3.29
CA GLN A 298 -26.31 32.03 3.94
C GLN A 298 -24.90 32.52 4.28
N TRP A 299 -24.05 31.64 4.80
CA TRP A 299 -22.66 31.97 5.06
C TRP A 299 -21.94 32.39 3.77
N TRP A 300 -22.16 31.69 2.65
CA TRP A 300 -21.60 32.05 1.36
C TRP A 300 -22.08 33.42 0.87
N ASN A 301 -23.39 33.67 0.87
CA ASN A 301 -23.98 34.93 0.42
C ASN A 301 -23.42 36.14 1.17
N LYS A 302 -23.20 35.98 2.49
CA LYS A 302 -22.60 37.00 3.35
C LYS A 302 -21.16 37.36 3.00
N HIS A 303 -20.37 36.39 2.54
CA HIS A 303 -18.93 36.60 2.29
C HIS A 303 -18.59 36.85 0.82
N TYR A 304 -19.35 36.27 -0.10
CA TYR A 304 -19.05 36.28 -1.53
C TYR A 304 -20.27 36.58 -2.43
N GLY A 305 -21.49 36.59 -1.90
CA GLY A 305 -22.72 36.75 -2.68
C GLY A 305 -23.41 38.10 -2.49
N SER A 306 -24.74 38.08 -2.60
CA SER A 306 -25.60 39.28 -2.66
C SER A 306 -25.53 40.17 -1.42
N ASP A 307 -25.18 39.60 -0.28
CA ASP A 307 -25.20 40.28 1.02
C ASP A 307 -23.86 40.98 1.30
N THR A 308 -22.90 40.86 0.38
CA THR A 308 -21.64 41.61 0.46
C THR A 308 -21.87 43.09 0.22
N ASN A 309 -21.15 43.93 0.96
CA ASN A 309 -21.30 45.37 0.82
C ASN A 309 -20.70 45.83 -0.51
N THR A 310 -21.56 46.29 -1.42
CA THR A 310 -21.15 46.90 -2.68
C THR A 310 -21.20 48.41 -2.54
N SER A 311 -20.05 49.06 -2.60
CA SER A 311 -19.97 50.52 -2.76
C SER A 311 -20.30 50.86 -4.21
N TRP A 312 -21.54 51.29 -4.43
CA TRP A 312 -21.98 51.76 -5.73
C TRP A 312 -21.32 53.10 -6.05
N PRO A 313 -21.01 53.37 -7.33
CA PRO A 313 -20.48 54.66 -7.73
C PRO A 313 -21.44 55.79 -7.32
N GLU A 314 -20.94 56.72 -6.53
CA GLU A 314 -21.62 57.97 -6.20
C GLU A 314 -20.89 59.11 -6.91
N PHE A 315 -21.54 60.28 -7.00
CA PHE A 315 -20.91 61.46 -7.57
C PHE A 315 -19.69 61.85 -6.72
N GLU A 316 -18.50 61.76 -7.30
CA GLU A 316 -17.25 62.22 -6.69
C GLU A 316 -16.94 63.64 -7.19
N GLU A 317 -16.89 64.60 -6.27
CA GLU A 317 -16.51 65.98 -6.58
C GLU A 317 -15.02 66.01 -6.95
N LEU A 318 -14.69 66.66 -8.08
CA LEU A 318 -13.32 66.72 -8.58
C LEU A 318 -12.45 67.45 -7.53
N SER A 319 -11.63 66.70 -6.77
CA SER A 319 -10.68 67.35 -5.86
C SER A 319 -9.72 68.21 -6.68
N ASP A 320 -9.56 69.48 -6.31
CA ASP A 320 -8.72 70.50 -6.99
C ASP A 320 -7.21 70.17 -7.08
N ASN A 321 -6.82 68.93 -6.84
CA ASN A 321 -5.55 68.37 -7.29
C ASN A 321 -5.58 68.20 -8.82
N THR A 322 -5.66 69.33 -9.50
CA THR A 322 -5.27 69.50 -10.90
C THR A 322 -3.97 68.74 -11.13
N CYS A 323 -4.04 67.69 -11.96
CA CYS A 323 -2.87 67.08 -12.55
C CYS A 323 -2.20 68.14 -13.44
N SER A 324 -1.39 68.99 -12.82
CA SER A 324 -0.47 69.88 -13.51
C SER A 324 0.57 68.99 -14.18
N CYS A 325 0.46 68.80 -15.50
CA CYS A 325 1.54 68.28 -16.33
C CYS A 325 2.74 69.25 -16.21
N ARG A 326 3.57 69.05 -15.19
CA ARG A 326 4.77 69.85 -14.94
C ARG A 326 5.99 69.17 -15.56
N TRP A 327 6.46 69.74 -16.66
CA TRP A 327 7.76 69.42 -17.25
C TRP A 327 8.87 69.85 -16.29
N ARG A 328 9.85 68.97 -16.06
CA ARG A 328 10.94 69.23 -15.13
C ARG A 328 12.26 68.75 -15.73
N VAL A 329 13.22 69.66 -15.90
CA VAL A 329 14.55 69.42 -16.49
C VAL A 329 15.57 69.16 -15.36
N PHE A 330 16.43 68.13 -15.48
CA PHE A 330 17.51 67.86 -14.52
C PHE A 330 18.91 68.00 -15.15
N PHE A 331 19.82 68.58 -14.35
CA PHE A 331 21.28 68.58 -14.53
C PHE A 331 21.95 67.83 -13.36
N PRO A 332 23.21 67.37 -13.47
CA PRO A 332 23.88 66.65 -12.39
C PRO A 332 24.00 67.53 -11.13
N GLY A 333 23.34 67.15 -10.03
CA GLY A 333 23.48 67.78 -8.72
C GLY A 333 22.36 68.71 -8.23
N CYS A 334 21.23 68.86 -8.94
CA CYS A 334 20.18 69.84 -8.58
C CYS A 334 18.76 69.25 -8.37
N ASN A 335 17.97 69.91 -7.51
CA ASN A 335 16.52 69.71 -7.37
C ASN A 335 15.79 70.18 -8.65
N GLY A 336 14.83 69.39 -9.15
CA GLY A 336 14.17 69.68 -10.42
C GLY A 336 13.33 70.97 -10.39
N ASN A 337 13.53 71.82 -11.40
CA ASN A 337 12.79 73.06 -11.63
C ASN A 337 11.86 72.95 -12.84
N ILE A 338 10.77 73.72 -12.85
CA ILE A 338 9.88 73.84 -14.03
C ILE A 338 10.66 74.55 -15.13
N GLN A 339 10.52 74.08 -16.38
CA GLN A 339 11.18 74.70 -17.52
C GLN A 339 10.64 76.12 -17.76
N ASN A 340 11.53 77.09 -17.99
CA ASN A 340 11.19 78.46 -18.40
C ASN A 340 10.78 78.50 -19.88
N ASP A 341 10.16 79.60 -20.33
CA ASP A 341 9.58 79.74 -21.68
C ASP A 341 10.54 79.46 -22.85
N TYR A 342 11.86 79.58 -22.66
CA TYR A 342 12.88 79.38 -23.70
C TYR A 342 13.82 78.19 -23.43
N GLY A 343 13.43 77.28 -22.54
CA GLY A 343 14.21 76.07 -22.26
C GLY A 343 15.44 76.28 -21.37
N ALA A 344 16.45 75.43 -21.54
CA ALA A 344 17.68 75.43 -20.76
C ALA A 344 18.90 75.49 -21.69
N ILE A 345 19.93 76.24 -21.29
CA ILE A 345 21.21 76.27 -22.01
C ILE A 345 21.90 74.91 -21.80
N LEU A 346 22.39 74.33 -22.89
CA LEU A 346 23.14 73.07 -22.92
C LEU A 346 24.58 73.38 -23.28
N GLU A 347 25.53 73.05 -22.40
CA GLU A 347 26.95 73.08 -22.71
C GLU A 347 27.42 71.75 -23.31
N LYS A 348 28.67 71.72 -23.77
CA LYS A 348 29.25 70.51 -24.34
C LYS A 348 29.31 69.42 -23.26
N ASP A 349 28.82 68.22 -23.60
CA ASP A 349 28.72 67.04 -22.73
C ASP A 349 27.62 67.09 -21.65
N ASP A 350 26.73 68.10 -21.71
CA ASP A 350 25.52 68.14 -20.88
C ASP A 350 24.41 67.21 -21.40
N TYR A 351 23.53 66.82 -20.48
CA TYR A 351 22.30 66.10 -20.78
C TYR A 351 21.12 66.68 -19.98
N ILE A 352 19.93 66.65 -20.59
CA ILE A 352 18.68 67.05 -19.96
C ILE A 352 17.86 65.79 -19.67
N ILE A 353 17.46 65.61 -18.41
CA ILE A 353 16.44 64.61 -18.06
C ILE A 353 15.09 65.32 -17.98
N VAL A 354 14.07 64.80 -18.65
CA VAL A 354 12.69 65.28 -18.52
C VAL A 354 11.85 64.19 -17.85
N LYS A 355 11.17 64.53 -16.74
CA LYS A 355 10.23 63.63 -16.08
C LYS A 355 8.79 63.99 -16.42
N ILE A 356 8.03 63.00 -16.88
CA ILE A 356 6.64 63.16 -17.32
C ILE A 356 5.80 62.06 -16.69
N GLN A 357 4.61 62.43 -16.23
CA GLN A 357 3.63 61.51 -15.69
C GLN A 357 2.37 61.61 -16.56
N THR A 358 2.01 60.50 -17.20
CA THR A 358 0.87 60.40 -18.10
C THR A 358 0.19 59.04 -17.89
N PHE A 359 -1.12 58.98 -18.14
CA PHE A 359 -1.89 57.74 -18.10
C PHE A 359 -1.81 56.97 -19.43
N GLU A 360 -1.47 57.66 -20.53
CA GLU A 360 -1.44 57.13 -21.90
C GLU A 360 -0.10 57.51 -22.58
N PRO A 361 1.02 56.87 -22.19
CA PRO A 361 2.34 57.17 -22.77
C PRO A 361 2.42 56.93 -24.29
N GLU A 362 1.59 56.04 -24.82
CA GLU A 362 1.46 55.75 -26.26
C GLU A 362 0.90 56.92 -27.09
N ASN A 363 0.30 57.91 -26.45
CA ASN A 363 -0.30 59.08 -27.11
C ASN A 363 0.54 60.36 -26.94
N VAL A 364 1.74 60.27 -26.35
CA VAL A 364 2.60 61.44 -26.10
C VAL A 364 3.65 61.59 -27.21
N VAL A 365 3.59 62.71 -27.93
CA VAL A 365 4.62 63.14 -28.90
C VAL A 365 5.48 64.23 -28.25
N TYR A 366 6.81 64.15 -28.40
CA TYR A 366 7.69 65.23 -27.95
C TYR A 366 8.07 66.14 -29.11
N HIS A 367 7.89 67.45 -28.91
CA HIS A 367 8.41 68.48 -29.79
C HIS A 367 9.52 69.21 -29.04
N ILE A 368 10.71 69.26 -29.63
CA ILE A 368 11.89 69.88 -29.03
C ILE A 368 12.35 71.00 -29.95
N ASP A 369 12.25 72.24 -29.48
CA ASP A 369 12.72 73.42 -30.18
C ASP A 369 14.17 73.76 -29.77
N PHE A 370 15.02 74.06 -30.75
CA PHE A 370 16.42 74.42 -30.56
C PHE A 370 16.62 75.90 -30.87
N TYR A 371 17.29 76.60 -29.95
CA TYR A 371 17.60 78.02 -30.08
C TYR A 371 19.11 78.23 -30.03
N LEU A 372 19.61 79.16 -30.82
CA LEU A 372 20.99 79.67 -30.72
C LEU A 372 20.98 80.94 -29.88
N VAL A 373 21.92 81.05 -28.94
CA VAL A 373 22.13 82.24 -28.11
C VAL A 373 23.35 82.98 -28.64
N ASP A 374 23.17 84.18 -29.18
CA ASP A 374 24.28 85.04 -29.63
C ASP A 374 24.72 85.97 -28.49
N GLU A 375 25.90 85.75 -27.93
CA GLU A 375 26.54 86.75 -27.04
C GLU A 375 27.15 87.89 -27.86
N PRO A 376 26.98 89.18 -27.47
CA PRO A 376 26.61 89.66 -26.14
C PRO A 376 25.17 90.21 -25.99
N ILE A 377 24.26 89.97 -26.95
CA ILE A 377 22.96 90.67 -27.03
C ILE A 377 21.78 89.85 -26.45
N SER A 378 22.02 88.62 -25.96
CA SER A 378 20.98 87.75 -25.36
C SER A 378 19.76 87.55 -26.27
N LEU A 379 19.94 87.64 -27.58
CA LEU A 379 18.89 87.41 -28.57
C LEU A 379 18.88 85.91 -28.91
N THR A 380 17.77 85.25 -28.60
CA THR A 380 17.57 83.82 -28.87
C THR A 380 16.90 83.63 -30.24
N HIS A 381 17.60 83.00 -31.17
CA HIS A 381 17.06 82.71 -32.49
C HIS A 381 16.67 81.24 -32.57
N HIS A 382 15.42 80.94 -32.93
CA HIS A 382 14.98 79.57 -33.20
C HIS A 382 15.70 79.06 -34.45
N ILE A 383 16.41 77.93 -34.34
CA ILE A 383 17.22 77.39 -35.44
C ILE A 383 16.62 76.13 -36.06
N GLY A 384 15.76 75.42 -35.33
CA GLY A 384 15.14 74.20 -35.80
C GLY A 384 14.48 73.42 -34.69
N PHE A 385 13.81 72.34 -35.05
CA PHE A 385 13.03 71.51 -34.13
C PHE A 385 13.27 70.02 -34.40
N ALA A 386 12.91 69.18 -33.43
CA ALA A 386 12.87 67.73 -33.58
C ALA A 386 11.55 67.17 -33.04
N TYR A 387 10.96 66.23 -33.77
CA TYR A 387 9.82 65.45 -33.30
C TYR A 387 10.28 64.07 -32.83
N VAL A 388 9.85 63.68 -31.64
CA VAL A 388 10.03 62.34 -31.11
C VAL A 388 8.66 61.71 -31.06
N LEU A 389 8.45 60.72 -31.92
CA LEU A 389 7.18 60.02 -32.04
C LEU A 389 6.88 59.18 -30.79
N PRO A 390 5.60 58.88 -30.53
CA PRO A 390 5.19 58.14 -29.34
C PRO A 390 5.76 56.73 -29.33
N ILE A 391 5.83 56.16 -28.12
CA ILE A 391 6.28 54.79 -27.92
C ILE A 391 5.14 53.84 -28.31
N HIS A 392 5.07 53.49 -29.59
CA HIS A 392 4.07 52.57 -30.10
C HIS A 392 4.59 51.12 -30.01
N SER A 393 4.09 50.38 -29.01
CA SER A 393 4.15 48.91 -28.88
C SER A 393 5.28 48.26 -28.05
N ASN A 394 4.95 47.09 -27.47
CA ASN A 394 5.82 46.20 -26.70
C ASN A 394 7.00 45.60 -27.50
N TYR A 395 7.12 45.88 -28.80
CA TYR A 395 8.19 45.34 -29.66
C TYR A 395 9.42 46.25 -29.77
N GLU A 396 9.34 47.51 -29.32
CA GLU A 396 10.46 48.45 -29.37
C GLU A 396 11.24 48.54 -28.04
N LEU A 397 10.71 47.92 -26.98
CA LEU A 397 11.34 47.89 -25.66
C LEU A 397 12.03 46.54 -25.47
N THR A 398 13.35 46.53 -25.35
CA THR A 398 14.06 45.36 -24.83
C THR A 398 13.55 45.02 -23.41
N ASP A 399 13.78 43.80 -22.90
CA ASP A 399 13.28 43.30 -21.60
C ASP A 399 13.50 44.25 -20.41
N ASN A 400 14.39 45.22 -20.55
CA ASN A 400 14.54 46.39 -19.69
C ASN A 400 13.95 47.61 -20.40
N LYS A 401 12.85 48.18 -19.88
CA LYS A 401 12.02 49.30 -20.40
C LYS A 401 12.77 50.61 -20.70
N HIS A 402 13.80 50.54 -21.52
CA HIS A 402 14.72 51.59 -21.91
C HIS A 402 14.76 51.61 -23.43
N LEU A 403 14.56 52.79 -24.02
CA LEU A 403 14.53 53.02 -25.46
C LEU A 403 15.54 54.10 -25.83
N ASN A 404 16.39 53.81 -26.80
CA ASN A 404 17.35 54.77 -27.35
C ASN A 404 16.90 55.20 -28.75
N ARG A 405 16.70 56.49 -28.98
CA ARG A 405 16.36 57.04 -30.30
C ARG A 405 17.31 58.15 -30.68
N THR A 406 17.78 58.12 -31.93
CA THR A 406 18.46 59.26 -32.54
C THR A 406 17.51 59.87 -33.56
N VAL A 407 17.15 61.13 -33.39
CA VAL A 407 16.26 61.86 -34.31
C VAL A 407 17.01 63.04 -34.95
N PRO A 408 16.79 63.33 -36.23
CA PRO A 408 17.41 64.48 -36.88
C PRO A 408 16.81 65.78 -36.34
N ILE A 409 17.65 66.81 -36.19
CA ILE A 409 17.21 68.18 -35.95
C ILE A 409 16.93 68.81 -37.30
N ILE A 410 15.70 69.25 -37.52
CA ILE A 410 15.23 69.85 -38.77
C ILE A 410 15.32 71.36 -38.63
N GLY A 411 16.17 71.99 -39.46
CA GLY A 411 16.29 73.44 -39.51
C GLY A 411 15.07 74.12 -40.12
N LEU A 412 14.95 75.43 -39.95
CA LEU A 412 13.81 76.23 -40.46
C LEU A 412 13.60 76.15 -41.98
N LYS A 413 14.61 75.75 -42.75
CA LYS A 413 14.52 75.53 -44.20
C LYS A 413 14.25 74.06 -44.57
N HIS A 414 13.79 73.25 -43.61
CA HIS A 414 13.55 71.81 -43.74
C HIS A 414 14.79 70.99 -44.13
N ASN A 415 15.98 71.50 -43.85
CA ASN A 415 17.24 70.77 -44.00
C ASN A 415 17.69 70.17 -42.66
N PRO A 416 18.26 68.96 -42.64
CA PRO A 416 18.84 68.41 -41.41
C PRO A 416 20.06 69.24 -41.00
N ILE A 417 20.04 69.81 -39.80
CA ILE A 417 21.12 70.64 -39.25
C ILE A 417 21.93 69.94 -38.17
N GLY A 418 21.47 68.77 -37.71
CA GLY A 418 22.13 67.95 -36.71
C GLY A 418 21.28 66.74 -36.35
N GLN A 419 21.65 66.07 -35.26
CA GLN A 419 20.88 64.97 -34.68
C GLN A 419 20.95 65.04 -33.16
N ILE A 420 19.88 64.61 -32.50
CA ILE A 420 19.82 64.48 -31.04
C ILE A 420 19.58 63.02 -30.67
N LYS A 421 20.31 62.56 -29.66
CA LYS A 421 20.16 61.23 -29.08
C LYS A 421 19.33 61.34 -27.80
N ILE A 422 18.31 60.50 -27.66
CA ILE A 422 17.32 60.55 -26.59
C ILE A 422 17.20 59.15 -26.00
N ASP A 423 17.40 59.07 -24.69
CA ASP A 423 17.23 57.85 -23.90
C ASP A 423 15.96 57.97 -23.05
N ILE A 424 15.01 57.04 -23.24
CA ILE A 424 13.70 57.04 -22.60
C ILE A 424 13.60 55.85 -21.65
N LEU A 425 13.30 56.10 -20.38
CA LEU A 425 13.04 55.08 -19.36
C LEU A 425 11.56 55.07 -18.99
N LEU A 426 10.86 53.97 -19.28
CA LEU A 426 9.44 53.80 -18.94
C LEU A 426 9.29 53.04 -17.61
N ILE A 427 8.71 53.69 -16.61
CA ILE A 427 8.42 53.08 -15.30
C ILE A 427 6.92 52.81 -15.22
N THR A 428 6.52 51.54 -15.18
CA THR A 428 5.11 51.14 -15.01
C THR A 428 4.86 50.50 -13.64
N PRO A 429 3.65 50.57 -13.09
CA PRO A 429 3.27 49.87 -11.87
C PRO A 429 3.50 48.35 -11.96
N LEU A 430 3.77 47.72 -10.81
CA LEU A 430 3.88 46.26 -10.69
C LEU A 430 2.50 45.61 -10.88
N LYS A 431 2.42 44.58 -11.72
CA LYS A 431 1.18 43.81 -11.93
C LYS A 431 0.75 43.13 -10.63
N GLY A 432 -0.54 43.25 -10.27
CA GLY A 432 -1.13 42.56 -9.11
C GLY A 432 -1.09 43.33 -7.79
N ILE A 433 -0.54 44.54 -7.76
CA ILE A 433 -0.60 45.42 -6.58
C ILE A 433 -1.58 46.56 -6.87
N GLN A 434 -2.67 46.63 -6.11
CA GLN A 434 -3.60 47.76 -6.15
C GLN A 434 -2.91 48.98 -5.51
N GLN A 435 -2.42 49.92 -6.33
CA GLN A 435 -1.76 51.12 -5.83
C GLN A 435 -2.79 52.11 -5.30
N LYS A 436 -2.96 52.15 -3.98
CA LYS A 436 -3.93 53.04 -3.30
C LYS A 436 -3.53 54.53 -3.29
N PHE A 437 -2.46 54.92 -3.99
CA PHE A 437 -1.85 56.28 -3.99
C PHE A 437 -1.66 56.92 -2.61
N LEU A 438 -1.65 56.13 -1.54
CA LEU A 438 -1.33 56.59 -0.20
C LEU A 438 0.15 56.92 -0.13
N VAL A 439 0.47 58.12 0.39
CA VAL A 439 1.85 58.55 0.62
C VAL A 439 2.56 57.48 1.42
N THR A 440 3.49 56.78 0.78
CA THR A 440 4.32 55.79 1.48
C THR A 440 5.32 56.58 2.32
N PRO A 441 5.44 56.33 3.63
CA PRO A 441 6.44 57.00 4.46
C PRO A 441 7.83 56.37 4.25
N SER A 442 8.24 56.17 2.99
CA SER A 442 9.56 55.65 2.62
C SER A 442 10.69 56.66 2.86
N LYS A 443 10.35 57.91 3.20
CA LYS A 443 11.30 58.92 3.69
C LYS A 443 11.41 59.03 5.22
N TYR A 444 10.65 58.24 5.98
CA TYR A 444 10.77 58.16 7.44
C TYR A 444 11.32 56.80 7.86
N TRP A 445 12.55 56.50 7.46
CA TRP A 445 13.36 55.52 8.17
C TRP A 445 13.64 56.10 9.56
N ARG A 446 12.92 55.63 10.58
CA ARG A 446 13.18 56.03 11.98
C ARG A 446 14.63 55.66 12.33
N GLU A 447 15.40 56.64 12.80
CA GLU A 447 16.66 56.41 13.51
C GLU A 447 16.43 55.38 14.62
N GLY A 448 17.24 54.32 14.67
CA GLY A 448 17.23 53.34 15.75
C GLY A 448 16.85 51.90 15.40
N ARG A 449 16.52 51.56 14.15
CA ARG A 449 16.44 50.14 13.73
C ARG A 449 17.78 49.65 13.19
N ARG A 450 18.37 48.69 13.90
CA ARG A 450 19.52 47.89 13.41
C ARG A 450 19.07 47.13 12.15
N PRO A 451 19.88 47.06 11.08
CA PRO A 451 19.57 46.26 9.91
C PRO A 451 19.40 44.79 10.33
N VAL A 452 18.26 44.21 9.97
CA VAL A 452 18.04 42.76 10.08
C VAL A 452 18.93 42.12 9.02
N ASN A 453 19.89 41.33 9.47
CA ASN A 453 20.82 40.59 8.62
C ASN A 453 20.05 39.43 7.95
N VAL A 454 19.37 39.72 6.84
CA VAL A 454 18.82 38.70 5.95
C VAL A 454 20.00 38.06 5.22
N GLY A 455 20.32 36.84 5.66
CA GLY A 455 21.52 36.12 5.28
C GLY A 455 21.77 36.05 3.78
N HIS A 456 23.04 36.21 3.42
CA HIS A 456 23.60 35.74 2.16
C HIS A 456 23.34 34.23 2.03
N ARG A 457 22.43 33.82 1.14
CA ARG A 457 22.56 32.54 0.45
C ARG A 457 23.22 32.80 -0.89
N GLY A 458 24.55 32.68 -0.88
CA GLY A 458 25.37 32.64 -2.08
C GLY A 458 25.01 31.44 -2.95
N LEU A 459 24.99 31.70 -4.25
CA LEU A 459 24.95 30.76 -5.36
C LEU A 459 26.14 29.79 -5.35
N GLY A 460 25.88 28.52 -5.66
CA GLY A 460 26.88 27.52 -6.02
C GLY A 460 27.05 27.41 -7.54
N LYS A 461 28.12 28.06 -8.03
CA LYS A 461 29.00 27.84 -9.21
C LYS A 461 28.56 26.95 -10.38
N THR A 462 28.83 27.46 -11.60
CA THR A 462 29.57 26.74 -12.65
C THR A 462 30.58 27.68 -13.35
N ASN A 463 31.76 27.14 -13.65
CA ASN A 463 32.94 27.80 -14.23
C ASN A 463 32.73 28.15 -15.72
N VAL A 464 33.49 29.13 -16.23
CA VAL A 464 34.42 29.00 -17.38
C VAL A 464 35.20 30.33 -17.58
N GLU A 465 36.52 30.19 -17.39
CA GLU A 465 37.65 30.76 -18.13
C GLU A 465 38.02 32.26 -18.20
N HIS A 466 39.34 32.41 -17.93
CA HIS A 466 40.35 33.27 -18.56
C HIS A 466 40.66 34.69 -18.04
N SER A 467 41.77 34.71 -17.28
CA SER A 467 42.98 35.54 -17.43
C SER A 467 43.09 36.95 -16.80
N SER A 468 44.25 37.08 -16.13
CA SER A 468 45.02 38.30 -15.78
C SER A 468 44.47 39.14 -14.62
N SER A 469 45.26 39.72 -13.72
CA SER A 469 46.70 39.64 -13.43
C SER A 469 46.99 40.30 -12.07
N LYS A 470 48.12 39.88 -11.46
CA LYS A 470 48.96 40.59 -10.47
C LYS A 470 48.31 41.09 -9.15
N TYR A 471 48.70 40.52 -8.02
CA TYR A 471 49.82 41.03 -7.20
C TYR A 471 50.05 40.14 -5.96
N GLN A 472 51.32 40.10 -5.55
CA GLN A 472 51.94 39.31 -4.48
C GLN A 472 51.44 39.65 -3.07
N SER A 473 51.50 38.69 -2.13
CA SER A 473 52.53 38.67 -1.07
C SER A 473 52.35 37.47 -0.12
N THR A 474 53.43 36.67 -0.02
CA THR A 474 54.02 36.02 1.18
C THR A 474 53.10 35.22 2.11
N ASP A 475 53.21 33.90 2.18
CA ASP A 475 54.12 33.09 3.05
C ASP A 475 53.19 32.24 3.95
N SER A 476 53.42 30.99 4.33
CA SER A 476 54.58 30.11 4.27
C SER A 476 54.13 28.65 4.59
N ASN A 477 54.77 27.70 3.91
CA ASN A 477 55.17 26.35 4.35
C ASN A 477 54.31 25.54 5.35
N ARG A 478 53.81 24.38 4.87
CA ARG A 478 54.36 23.03 5.20
C ARG A 478 53.54 21.98 4.43
N HIS A 479 54.15 21.20 3.51
CA HIS A 479 54.77 19.89 3.78
C HIS A 479 53.78 18.87 4.38
N ARG A 480 53.59 17.66 3.86
CA ARG A 480 54.38 16.90 2.87
C ARG A 480 53.60 15.60 2.56
N SER A 481 53.70 15.16 1.30
CA SER A 481 54.03 13.79 0.85
C SER A 481 53.16 12.60 1.28
N ASN A 482 52.55 11.85 0.36
CA ASN A 482 53.12 10.68 -0.37
C ASN A 482 52.45 9.39 0.18
N ASP A 483 52.23 8.29 -0.52
CA ASP A 483 52.77 7.77 -1.77
C ASP A 483 51.92 6.56 -2.26
N LEU A 484 51.95 6.35 -3.59
CA LEU A 484 52.05 5.09 -4.37
C LEU A 484 51.15 3.87 -4.08
N SER A 485 50.30 3.46 -5.05
CA SER A 485 50.53 2.46 -6.14
C SER A 485 50.35 1.01 -5.67
N THR A 486 49.59 0.09 -6.31
CA THR A 486 49.69 -0.52 -7.66
C THR A 486 48.48 -1.50 -7.78
N SER A 487 47.56 -1.41 -8.74
CA SER A 487 47.44 -2.16 -10.04
C SER A 487 47.60 -3.70 -9.93
N VAL A 488 46.83 -4.63 -10.51
CA VAL A 488 46.09 -4.80 -11.80
C VAL A 488 45.08 -5.97 -11.55
N SER A 489 43.84 -6.09 -12.07
CA SER A 489 43.52 -6.53 -13.44
C SER A 489 41.99 -6.65 -13.68
N ASN A 490 41.55 -6.04 -14.78
CA ASN A 490 40.59 -6.47 -15.81
C ASN A 490 39.12 -6.90 -15.53
N ASN A 491 38.25 -6.12 -16.19
CA ASN A 491 37.05 -6.47 -16.98
C ASN A 491 35.83 -7.05 -16.25
N SER A 492 34.59 -6.61 -16.46
CA SER A 492 34.02 -5.66 -17.41
C SER A 492 32.57 -5.34 -17.00
N SER A 493 32.19 -4.08 -17.21
CA SER A 493 30.87 -3.55 -17.57
C SER A 493 29.64 -3.90 -16.73
N SER A 494 29.21 -2.94 -15.91
CA SER A 494 27.81 -2.73 -15.57
C SER A 494 27.44 -1.23 -15.52
N ASN A 495 26.34 -0.92 -16.19
CA ASN A 495 25.31 0.10 -15.94
C ASN A 495 25.67 1.52 -15.45
N SER A 496 25.20 2.50 -16.23
CA SER A 496 24.23 3.56 -15.85
C SER A 496 24.25 4.62 -16.97
N SER A 497 23.19 5.36 -17.30
CA SER A 497 22.22 6.00 -16.44
C SER A 497 20.97 6.42 -17.22
N ILE A 498 19.86 6.36 -16.51
CA ILE A 498 18.49 6.68 -16.89
C ILE A 498 18.30 8.19 -16.99
N SER A 499 17.72 8.64 -18.10
CA SER A 499 17.14 9.99 -18.26
C SER A 499 15.62 9.93 -18.18
N SER A 500 15.07 10.74 -17.28
CA SER A 500 13.65 11.04 -17.09
C SER A 500 13.04 11.73 -18.32
N ILE A 501 11.94 11.19 -18.85
CA ILE A 501 11.05 11.87 -19.80
C ILE A 501 9.60 11.73 -19.29
N THR A 502 9.03 12.90 -19.00
CA THR A 502 7.62 13.23 -18.78
C THR A 502 6.71 12.78 -19.94
N ARG A 503 5.52 12.26 -19.62
CA ARG A 503 4.39 12.10 -20.56
C ARG A 503 3.07 12.59 -19.96
N PRO A 504 2.10 12.99 -20.80
CA PRO A 504 1.11 14.03 -20.47
C PRO A 504 -0.23 13.51 -19.94
N VAL A 505 -0.91 14.40 -19.23
CA VAL A 505 -2.27 14.31 -18.69
C VAL A 505 -3.29 14.44 -19.83
N GLN A 506 -4.24 13.50 -19.92
CA GLN A 506 -5.42 13.58 -20.79
C GLN A 506 -6.68 13.81 -19.94
N THR A 507 -7.27 14.99 -20.09
CA THR A 507 -8.59 15.40 -19.59
C THR A 507 -9.69 14.96 -20.57
N LYS A 508 -10.82 14.46 -20.05
CA LYS A 508 -12.06 14.27 -20.82
C LYS A 508 -13.24 14.95 -20.10
N PHE A 509 -13.89 15.86 -20.82
CA PHE A 509 -15.19 16.45 -20.49
C PHE A 509 -16.33 15.49 -20.90
N VAL A 510 -17.42 15.48 -20.13
CA VAL A 510 -18.67 14.76 -20.40
C VAL A 510 -19.75 15.79 -20.74
N SER A 511 -20.50 15.59 -21.82
CA SER A 511 -21.64 16.44 -22.20
C SER A 511 -22.98 15.74 -21.95
N GLU A 512 -23.93 16.50 -21.40
CA GLU A 512 -25.36 16.19 -21.30
C GLU A 512 -25.98 15.98 -22.69
N ASN A 513 -26.59 14.81 -22.89
CA ASN A 513 -27.85 14.59 -23.63
C ASN A 513 -28.03 13.11 -23.92
N THR A 514 -28.61 12.37 -22.97
CA THR A 514 -29.38 11.17 -23.29
C THR A 514 -30.46 10.97 -22.21
N LEU A 515 -31.41 11.91 -22.17
CA LEU A 515 -32.73 11.68 -21.61
C LEU A 515 -33.64 11.09 -22.70
N ILE A 516 -34.68 10.38 -22.25
CA ILE A 516 -35.78 9.76 -23.02
C ILE A 516 -35.53 8.28 -23.34
N SER A 517 -35.81 7.40 -22.38
CA SER A 517 -36.79 6.30 -22.53
C SER A 517 -36.71 5.33 -21.35
N PHE A 518 -37.23 5.72 -20.18
CA PHE A 518 -37.87 4.80 -19.22
C PHE A 518 -38.92 5.62 -18.45
N ARG A 519 -39.99 5.91 -19.17
CA ARG A 519 -41.32 6.19 -18.63
C ARG A 519 -41.90 4.81 -18.34
N ASP A 520 -42.43 4.62 -17.13
CA ASP A 520 -43.14 3.42 -16.63
C ASP A 520 -42.29 2.40 -15.86
N ALA A 521 -42.08 2.65 -14.55
CA ALA A 521 -42.34 1.69 -13.46
C ALA A 521 -41.98 2.31 -12.08
N PHE A 522 -43.03 2.75 -11.37
CA PHE A 522 -43.11 3.16 -9.94
C PHE A 522 -42.40 4.44 -9.49
#